data_AF-K9RY57-F1
#
_entry.id   AF-K9RY57-F1
#
_cell.length_a   1.000
_cell.length_b   1.000
_cell.length_c   1.000
_cell.angle_alpha   90.00
_cell.angle_beta   90.00
_cell.angle_gamma   90.00
#
_symmetry.space_group_name_H-M   'P 1'
#
loop_
_entity.id
_entity.type
_entity.pdbx_description
1 polymer ?
#
loop_
_entity_poly.entity_id
_entity_poly.type
_entity_poly.pdbx_seq_one_letter_code
_entity_poly.pdbx_strand_id
1 'polypeptide(L)' 'MKLNLTADEYRKLVHTNFDSAIAHIESLMSNPEEIHKIPMGAAIIHQTSNDWVNQQNQEITQFIQATGTTILSVDVA' A
#
# COMPACT_ATOMS: atom_id res chain seq x y z
N MET A 1 -0.49 -15.08 5.71
CA MET A 1 0.01 -14.34 6.88
C MET A 1 -1.14 -14.06 7.84
N LYS A 2 -0.91 -14.13 9.15
CA LYS A 2 -1.85 -13.63 10.17
C LYS A 2 -1.11 -12.54 10.95
N LEU A 3 -1.46 -11.27 10.72
CA LEU A 3 -0.96 -10.19 11.56
C LEU A 3 -1.64 -10.34 12.92
N ASN A 4 -0.87 -10.40 14.00
CA ASN A 4 -1.38 -10.53 15.36
C ASN A 4 -1.85 -9.15 15.86
N LEU A 5 -2.90 -8.62 15.25
CA LEU A 5 -3.43 -7.29 15.53
C LEU A 5 -4.71 -7.38 16.35
N THR A 6 -4.91 -6.39 17.21
CA THR A 6 -6.21 -6.10 17.79
C THR A 6 -7.18 -5.57 16.73
N ALA A 7 -8.48 -5.56 17.04
CA ALA A 7 -9.49 -5.01 16.12
C ALA A 7 -9.27 -3.52 15.80
N ASP A 8 -8.74 -2.75 16.74
CA ASP A 8 -8.49 -1.33 16.55
C ASP A 8 -7.25 -1.08 15.69
N GLU A 9 -6.18 -1.84 15.92
CA GLU A 9 -4.98 -1.82 15.07
C GLU A 9 -5.30 -2.26 13.63
N TYR A 10 -6.12 -3.30 13.48
CA TYR A 10 -6.58 -3.73 12.17
C TYR A 10 -7.38 -2.62 11.47
N ARG A 11 -8.33 -1.99 12.16
CA ARG A 11 -9.10 -0.87 11.60
C ARG A 11 -8.21 0.31 11.23
N LYS A 12 -7.24 0.66 12.08
CA LYS A 12 -6.26 1.71 11.81
C LYS A 12 -5.45 1.40 10.54
N LEU A 13 -4.88 0.20 10.45
CA LEU A 13 -4.10 -0.25 9.29
C LEU A 13 -4.91 -0.17 8.00
N VAL A 14 -6.13 -0.72 8.02
CA VAL A 14 -7.01 -0.71 6.85
C VAL A 14 -7.37 0.71 6.45
N HIS A 15 -7.84 1.54 7.38
CA HIS A 15 -8.28 2.90 7.08
C HIS A 15 -7.15 3.73 6.45
N THR A 16 -5.97 3.76 7.09
CA THR A 16 -4.84 4.55 6.57
C THR A 16 -4.38 4.07 5.18
N ASN A 17 -4.37 2.75 4.94
CA ASN A 17 -4.02 2.23 3.61
C ASN A 17 -5.08 2.53 2.55
N PHE A 18 -6.36 2.51 2.92
CA PHE A 18 -7.44 2.88 2.00
C PHE A 18 -7.40 4.36 1.64
N ASP A 19 -7.19 5.25 2.61
CA ASP A 19 -7.04 6.68 2.36
C ASP A 19 -5.89 6.96 1.39
N SER A 20 -4.76 6.28 1.61
CA SER A 20 -3.60 6.41 0.75
C SER A 20 -3.84 5.86 -0.67
N ALA A 21 -4.59 4.76 -0.79
CA ALA A 21 -4.95 4.20 -2.10
C ALA A 21 -5.90 5.14 -2.86
N ILE A 22 -6.85 5.78 -2.18
CA ILE A 22 -7.74 6.79 -2.78
C ILE A 22 -6.91 7.96 -3.30
N ALA A 23 -6.01 8.52 -2.50
CA ALA A 23 -5.14 9.61 -2.91
C ALA A 23 -4.29 9.25 -4.15
N HIS A 24 -3.80 8.01 -4.22
CA HIS A 24 -3.08 7.55 -5.39
C HIS A 24 -3.97 7.45 -6.64
N ILE A 25 -5.18 6.90 -6.51
CA ILE A 25 -6.15 6.85 -7.61
C ILE A 25 -6.47 8.27 -8.10
N GLU A 26 -6.68 9.22 -7.20
CA GLU A 26 -6.91 10.63 -7.55
C GLU A 26 -5.73 11.26 -8.31
N SER A 27 -4.50 10.93 -7.91
CA SER A 27 -3.29 11.33 -8.63
C SER A 27 -3.22 10.71 -10.04
N LEU A 28 -3.58 9.43 -10.19
CA LEU A 28 -3.63 8.75 -11.48
C LEU A 28 -4.74 9.30 -12.38
N MET A 29 -5.90 9.70 -11.83
CA MET A 29 -6.95 10.36 -12.60
C MET A 29 -6.48 11.73 -13.13
N SER A 30 -5.62 12.40 -12.38
CA SER A 30 -5.03 13.68 -12.77
C SER A 30 -3.86 13.53 -13.76
N ASN A 31 -3.17 12.37 -13.75
CA ASN A 31 -2.00 12.05 -14.58
C ASN A 31 -2.15 10.63 -15.18
N PRO A 32 -3.11 10.42 -16.12
CA PRO A 32 -3.50 9.08 -16.57
C PRO A 32 -2.38 8.31 -17.29
N GLU A 33 -1.39 9.00 -17.85
CA GLU A 33 -0.21 8.39 -18.47
C GLU A 33 0.64 7.58 -17.49
N GLU A 34 0.58 7.89 -16.20
CA GLU A 34 1.32 7.19 -15.14
C GLU A 34 0.80 5.75 -14.94
N ILE A 35 -0.45 5.45 -15.33
CA ILE A 35 -1.04 4.11 -15.23
C ILE A 35 -0.19 3.08 -16.01
N HIS A 36 0.39 3.48 -17.14
CA HIS A 36 1.21 2.58 -17.96
C HIS A 36 2.51 2.15 -17.28
N LYS A 37 2.95 2.87 -16.24
CA LYS A 37 4.13 2.52 -15.45
C LYS A 37 3.84 1.46 -14.39
N ILE A 38 2.56 1.14 -14.14
CA ILE A 38 2.13 0.13 -13.18
C ILE A 38 2.10 -1.24 -13.89
N PRO A 39 2.98 -2.20 -13.52
CA PRO A 39 2.94 -3.53 -14.11
C PRO A 39 1.61 -4.22 -13.80
N MET A 40 1.11 -4.98 -14.77
CA MET A 40 -0.09 -5.78 -14.59
C MET A 40 0.09 -6.75 -13.42
N GLY A 41 -0.85 -6.72 -12.47
CA GLY A 41 -0.80 -7.58 -11.28
C GLY A 41 0.18 -7.12 -10.20
N ALA A 42 0.79 -5.94 -10.32
CA ALA A 42 1.59 -5.36 -9.25
C ALA A 42 0.72 -5.04 -8.03
N ALA A 43 1.29 -5.21 -6.84
CA ALA A 43 0.72 -4.67 -5.62
C ALA A 43 1.42 -3.36 -5.27
N ILE A 44 0.62 -2.34 -4.98
CA ILE A 44 1.09 -1.00 -4.64
C ILE A 44 1.02 -0.84 -3.14
N ILE A 45 2.15 -0.50 -2.52
CA ILE A 45 2.26 -0.24 -1.10
C ILE A 45 2.69 1.21 -0.91
N HIS A 46 1.87 1.97 -0.20
CA HIS A 46 2.12 3.39 0.00
C HIS A 46 2.83 3.66 1.33
N GLN A 47 3.79 4.58 1.32
CA GLN A 47 4.30 5.17 2.56
C GLN A 47 3.27 6.17 3.09
N THR A 48 2.83 5.95 4.32
CA THR A 48 1.84 6.79 5.00
C THR A 48 2.55 7.73 5.97
N SER A 49 1.84 8.72 6.51
CA SER A 49 2.36 9.55 7.61
C SER A 49 2.40 8.82 8.96
N ASN A 50 1.98 7.55 9.03
CA ASN A 50 1.89 6.77 10.25
C ASN A 50 2.96 5.69 10.29
N ASP A 51 4.04 5.92 11.05
CA ASP A 51 5.19 5.00 11.12
C ASP A 51 4.81 3.56 11.51
N TRP A 52 3.84 3.42 12.42
CA TRP A 52 3.36 2.10 12.81
C TRP A 52 2.68 1.37 11.64
N VAL A 53 1.88 2.08 10.83
CA VAL A 53 1.26 1.52 9.62
C VAL A 53 2.35 1.15 8.60
N ASN A 54 3.36 2.01 8.43
CA ASN A 54 4.47 1.74 7.53
C ASN A 54 5.25 0.48 7.93
N GLN A 55 5.43 0.25 9.24
CA GLN A 55 6.04 -0.99 9.73
C GLN A 55 5.20 -2.22 9.39
N GLN A 56 3.87 -2.16 9.60
CA GLN A 56 2.99 -3.28 9.20
C GLN A 56 2.99 -3.51 7.69
N ASN A 57 3.03 -2.43 6.90
CA ASN A 57 3.12 -2.49 5.45
C ASN A 57 4.44 -3.12 4.97
N GLN A 58 5.55 -2.94 5.70
CA GLN A 58 6.80 -3.64 5.41
C GLN A 58 6.68 -5.15 5.60
N GLU A 59 6.02 -5.62 6.67
CA GLU A 59 5.77 -7.05 6.88
C GLU A 59 4.86 -7.64 5.78
N ILE A 60 3.81 -6.90 5.40
CA ILE A 60 2.94 -7.26 4.28
C ILE A 60 3.74 -7.33 2.97
N THR A 61 4.61 -6.34 2.72
CA THR A 61 5.46 -6.27 1.52
C THR A 61 6.35 -7.50 1.41
N GLN A 62 7.03 -7.87 2.50
CA GLN A 62 7.90 -9.04 2.52
C GLN A 62 7.12 -10.34 2.25
N PHE A 63 5.92 -10.47 2.83
CA PHE A 63 5.05 -11.61 2.56
C PHE A 63 4.61 -11.69 1.10
N ILE A 64 4.22 -10.56 0.48
CA ILE A 64 3.78 -10.52 -0.92
C ILE A 64 4.96 -10.74 -1.89
N GLN A 65 6.14 -10.19 -1.59
CA GLN A 65 7.35 -10.44 -2.39
C GLN A 65 7.72 -11.93 -2.42
N ALA A 66 7.53 -12.64 -1.30
CA ALA A 66 7.76 -14.08 -1.23
C ALA A 66 6.81 -14.90 -2.14
N THR A 67 5.69 -14.33 -2.59
CA THR A 67 4.79 -14.99 -3.56
C THR A 67 5.16 -14.69 -5.02
N GLY A 68 6.24 -13.94 -5.27
CA GLY A 68 6.67 -13.55 -6.62
C GLY A 68 5.90 -12.38 -7.22
N THR A 69 5.06 -11.70 -6.42
CA THR A 69 4.29 -10.53 -6.86
C THR A 69 5.19 -9.29 -6.90
N THR A 70 5.03 -8.46 -7.94
CA THR A 70 5.78 -7.21 -8.08
C THR A 70 5.35 -6.16 -7.05
N ILE A 71 6.33 -5.77 -6.25
CA ILE A 71 6.49 -4.58 -5.39
C ILE A 71 6.47 -3.20 -6.06
N LEU A 72 5.43 -2.37 -5.98
CA LEU A 72 5.60 -0.92 -6.17
C LEU A 72 5.44 -0.17 -4.86
N SER A 73 6.54 0.41 -4.36
CA SER A 73 6.49 1.34 -3.23
C SER A 73 6.33 2.76 -3.74
N VAL A 74 5.30 3.45 -3.28
CA VAL A 74 4.98 4.83 -3.71
C VAL A 74 4.95 5.73 -2.49
N ASP A 75 5.74 6.80 -2.52
CA ASP A 75 5.65 7.84 -1.52
C ASP A 75 4.37 8.65 -1.76
N VAL A 76 3.60 8.87 -0.70
CA VAL A 76 2.45 9.78 -0.77
C VAL A 76 3.03 11.20 -0.65
N ALA A 77 2.81 12.00 -1.68
CA ALA A 77 3.21 13.41 -1.72
C ALA A 77 2.36 14.28 -0.79
#